data_AF-A0A139AV04-F1
#
_entry.id   AF-A0A139AV04-F1
#
_cell.length_a   1.000
_cell.length_b   1.000
_cell.length_c   1.000
_cell.angle_alpha   90.00
_cell.angle_beta   90.00
_cell.angle_gamma   90.00
#
_symmetry.space_group_name_H-M   'P 1'
#
loop_
_entity.id
_entity.type
_entity.pdbx_description
1 polymer ?
#
loop_
_entity_poly.entity_id
_entity_poly.type
_entity_poly.pdbx_seq_one_letter_code
_entity_poly.pdbx_strand_id
1 'polypeptide(L)'
;MPNQQTCDVTAVMTLAAAIVAIWTMALIAVERFSVICWRTSTGQFRGAYIAGAIFGWFWTFAVGGTSAGLRHMALDTFPDECTANFSSRDIVQQSLFGISGCAFAFLGTSTIVTCYAAIKHKVIQVRREANAVRARRPTMPERDSSNSSIPAAFNGARRGTMRTVMTVMTVGSTVSAARKDWELGL
;
A
#
# COMPACT_ATOMS: atom_id res chain seq x y z
N MET A 1 8.42 -41.30 7.74
CA MET A 1 9.12 -40.46 6.74
C MET A 1 8.11 -40.08 5.67
N PRO A 2 7.89 -38.79 5.40
CA PRO A 2 7.01 -38.37 4.31
C PRO A 2 7.51 -38.93 2.98
N ASN A 3 6.59 -39.31 2.09
CA ASN A 3 6.97 -39.73 0.75
C ASN A 3 7.63 -38.55 0.00
N GLN A 4 8.62 -38.83 -0.84
CA GLN A 4 9.34 -37.82 -1.63
C GLN A 4 8.36 -36.90 -2.39
N GLN A 5 7.29 -37.46 -2.93
CA GLN A 5 6.24 -36.71 -3.62
C GLN A 5 5.52 -35.71 -2.71
N THR A 6 5.27 -36.06 -1.44
CA THR A 6 4.67 -35.14 -0.48
C THR A 6 5.63 -33.98 -0.19
N CYS A 7 6.92 -34.29 -0.09
CA CYS A 7 7.97 -33.30 0.12
C CYS A 7 8.04 -32.28 -1.03
N ASP A 8 8.04 -32.77 -2.27
CA ASP A 8 8.03 -31.94 -3.48
C ASP A 8 6.82 -31.00 -3.51
N VAL A 9 5.62 -31.53 -3.24
CA VAL A 9 4.38 -30.73 -3.22
C VAL A 9 4.43 -29.67 -2.13
N THR A 10 4.87 -30.00 -0.92
CA THR A 10 4.95 -29.02 0.18
C THR A 10 5.89 -27.87 -0.15
N ALA A 11 7.07 -28.16 -0.69
CA ALA A 11 8.05 -27.13 -1.01
C ALA A 11 7.62 -26.25 -2.20
N VAL A 12 6.91 -26.82 -3.19
CA VAL A 12 6.32 -26.02 -4.27
C VAL A 12 5.22 -25.10 -3.74
N MET A 13 4.36 -25.59 -2.84
CA MET A 13 3.28 -24.81 -2.25
C MET A 13 3.80 -23.67 -1.36
N THR A 14 4.85 -23.90 -0.58
CA THR A 14 5.46 -22.84 0.26
C THR A 14 6.12 -21.77 -0.60
N LEU A 15 6.87 -22.15 -1.64
CA LEU A 15 7.45 -21.22 -2.60
C LEU A 15 6.36 -20.40 -3.31
N ALA A 16 5.31 -21.07 -3.77
CA ALA A 16 4.17 -20.44 -4.43
C ALA A 16 3.50 -19.40 -3.52
N ALA A 17 3.24 -19.76 -2.26
CA ALA A 17 2.66 -18.85 -1.27
C ALA A 17 3.56 -17.63 -1.01
N ALA A 18 4.88 -17.84 -0.89
CA ALA A 18 5.83 -16.75 -0.68
C ALA A 18 5.86 -15.76 -1.87
N ILE A 19 5.86 -16.26 -3.11
CA ILE A 19 5.83 -15.44 -4.32
C ILE A 19 4.52 -14.63 -4.37
N VAL A 20 3.38 -15.29 -4.13
CA VAL A 20 2.07 -14.60 -4.08
C VAL A 20 2.04 -13.54 -2.99
N ALA A 21 2.59 -13.82 -1.80
CA ALA A 21 2.65 -12.87 -0.70
C ALA A 21 3.48 -11.62 -1.06
N ILE A 22 4.65 -11.80 -1.68
CA ILE A 22 5.50 -10.66 -2.08
C ILE A 22 4.80 -9.81 -3.15
N TRP A 23 4.20 -10.43 -4.17
CA TRP A 23 3.51 -9.71 -5.24
C TRP A 23 2.24 -9.01 -4.76
N THR A 24 1.47 -9.63 -3.87
CA THR A 24 0.30 -8.98 -3.26
C THR A 24 0.72 -7.75 -2.45
N MET A 25 1.80 -7.83 -1.66
CA MET A 25 2.36 -6.67 -0.96
C MET A 25 2.86 -5.58 -1.92
N ALA A 26 3.50 -5.96 -3.03
CA ALA A 26 3.93 -5.02 -4.05
C ALA A 26 2.74 -4.29 -4.70
N LEU A 27 1.66 -5.00 -5.03
CA LEU A 27 0.45 -4.41 -5.61
C LEU A 27 -0.24 -3.45 -4.63
N ILE A 28 -0.31 -3.82 -3.35
CA ILE A 28 -0.82 -2.93 -2.30
C ILE A 28 0.03 -1.66 -2.22
N ALA A 29 1.36 -1.79 -2.26
CA ALA A 29 2.25 -0.62 -2.25
C ALA A 29 2.02 0.31 -3.46
N VAL A 30 1.85 -0.26 -4.65
CA VAL A 30 1.54 0.49 -5.89
C VAL A 30 0.17 1.17 -5.84
N GLU A 31 -0.83 0.50 -5.27
CA GLU A 31 -2.16 1.10 -5.05
C GLU A 31 -2.07 2.31 -4.12
N ARG A 32 -1.41 2.16 -2.96
CA ARG A 32 -1.21 3.26 -2.01
C ARG A 32 -0.42 4.40 -2.64
N PHE A 33 0.62 4.08 -3.40
CA PHE A 33 1.39 5.08 -4.14
C PHE A 33 0.51 5.85 -5.13
N SER A 34 -0.33 5.16 -5.89
CA SER A 34 -1.18 5.78 -6.91
C SER A 34 -2.24 6.70 -6.30
N VAL A 35 -2.90 6.26 -5.23
CA VAL A 35 -3.92 7.07 -4.52
C VAL A 35 -3.30 8.34 -3.92
N ILE A 36 -2.14 8.22 -3.28
CA ILE A 36 -1.50 9.35 -2.57
C ILE A 36 -0.80 10.30 -3.54
N CYS A 37 -0.01 9.76 -4.49
CA CYS A 37 0.86 10.56 -5.33
C CYS A 37 0.18 11.08 -6.60
N TRP A 38 -0.74 10.30 -7.20
CA TRP A 38 -1.39 10.64 -8.46
C TRP A 38 -2.84 11.10 -8.34
N ARG A 39 -3.47 11.00 -7.15
CA ARG A 39 -4.89 11.34 -6.95
C ARG A 39 -5.80 10.64 -7.99
N THR A 40 -5.44 9.45 -8.44
CA THR A 40 -6.29 8.67 -9.32
C THR A 40 -7.60 8.36 -8.61
N SER A 41 -8.74 8.51 -9.30
CA SER A 41 -10.04 8.17 -8.70
C SER A 41 -10.04 6.67 -8.37
N THR A 42 -10.58 6.33 -7.19
CA THR A 42 -10.61 4.97 -6.65
C THR A 42 -11.28 3.94 -7.59
N GLY A 43 -12.11 4.38 -8.53
CA GLY A 43 -12.80 3.52 -9.49
C GLY A 43 -11.92 2.89 -10.57
N GLN A 44 -10.84 3.54 -10.99
CA GLN A 44 -9.99 3.05 -12.09
C GLN A 44 -9.02 1.94 -11.66
N PHE A 45 -8.79 1.77 -10.35
CA PHE A 45 -7.77 0.85 -9.85
C PHE A 45 -8.22 -0.62 -9.75
N ARG A 46 -9.53 -0.88 -9.76
CA ARG A 46 -10.08 -2.24 -9.64
C ARG A 46 -9.56 -3.19 -10.74
N GLY A 47 -9.46 -2.71 -11.98
CA GLY A 47 -8.97 -3.53 -13.11
C GLY A 47 -7.47 -3.83 -13.02
N ALA A 48 -6.67 -2.83 -12.61
CA ALA A 48 -5.23 -2.99 -12.46
C ALA A 48 -4.87 -3.97 -11.32
N TYR A 49 -5.62 -3.94 -10.22
CA TYR A 49 -5.44 -4.88 -9.12
C TYR A 49 -5.67 -6.33 -9.56
N ILE A 50 -6.75 -6.59 -10.29
CA ILE A 50 -7.08 -7.93 -10.81
C ILE A 50 -6.00 -8.40 -11.79
N ALA A 51 -5.58 -7.53 -12.73
CA ALA A 51 -4.51 -7.86 -13.67
C ALA A 51 -3.18 -8.17 -12.94
N GLY A 52 -2.85 -7.40 -11.91
CA GLY A 52 -1.69 -7.64 -11.06
C GLY A 52 -1.76 -8.97 -10.31
N ALA A 53 -2.92 -9.31 -9.75
CA ALA A 53 -3.12 -10.58 -9.06
C ALA A 53 -2.97 -11.77 -10.04
N ILE A 54 -3.57 -11.68 -11.23
CA ILE A 54 -3.42 -12.69 -12.29
C ILE A 54 -1.94 -12.83 -12.70
N PHE A 55 -1.22 -11.71 -12.83
CA PHE A 55 0.20 -11.72 -13.16
C PHE A 55 1.04 -12.42 -12.08
N GLY A 56 0.77 -12.15 -10.79
CA GLY A 56 1.42 -12.84 -9.68
C GLY A 56 1.19 -14.35 -9.70
N TRP A 57 -0.06 -14.78 -9.91
CA TRP A 57 -0.42 -16.19 -10.04
C TRP A 57 0.22 -16.86 -11.26
N PHE A 58 0.21 -16.19 -12.42
CA PHE A 58 0.84 -16.70 -13.64
C PHE A 58 2.32 -17.02 -13.42
N TRP A 59 3.05 -16.12 -12.75
CA TRP A 59 4.45 -16.34 -12.42
C TRP A 59 4.65 -17.47 -11.41
N THR A 60 3.80 -17.55 -10.39
CA THR A 60 3.81 -18.67 -9.45
C THR A 60 3.65 -20.02 -10.15
N PHE A 61 2.74 -20.13 -11.13
CA PHE A 61 2.58 -21.34 -11.93
C PHE A 61 3.75 -21.60 -12.88
N ALA A 62 4.33 -20.57 -13.49
CA ALA A 62 5.50 -20.73 -14.35
C ALA A 62 6.70 -21.30 -13.56
N VAL A 63 6.95 -20.78 -12.36
CA VAL A 63 8.06 -21.23 -11.51
C VAL A 63 7.76 -22.59 -10.88
N GLY A 64 6.57 -22.75 -10.29
CA GLY A 64 6.13 -24.00 -9.66
C GLY A 64 5.98 -25.16 -10.67
N GLY A 65 5.55 -24.86 -11.89
CA GLY A 65 5.48 -25.84 -12.97
C GLY A 65 6.87 -26.29 -13.45
N THR A 66 7.83 -25.37 -13.49
CA THR A 66 9.21 -25.71 -13.86
C THR A 66 9.86 -26.58 -12.79
N SER A 67 9.64 -26.30 -11.49
CA SER A 67 10.20 -27.10 -10.41
C SER A 67 9.58 -28.51 -10.29
N ALA A 68 8.30 -28.69 -10.65
CA ALA A 68 7.64 -29.99 -10.67
C ALA A 68 8.26 -30.98 -11.69
N GLY A 69 8.84 -30.49 -12.79
CA GLY A 69 9.44 -31.33 -13.83
C GLY A 69 10.84 -31.85 -13.49
N LEU A 70 11.51 -31.25 -12.51
CA LEU A 70 12.96 -31.39 -12.35
C LEU A 70 13.41 -32.11 -11.06
N ARG A 71 12.49 -32.64 -10.23
CA ARG A 71 12.79 -33.43 -9.00
C ARG A 71 13.83 -32.75 -8.08
N HIS A 72 13.55 -31.51 -7.69
CA HIS A 72 14.52 -30.57 -7.10
C HIS A 72 14.47 -30.41 -5.58
N MET A 73 13.55 -31.06 -4.88
CA MET A 73 13.43 -30.92 -3.43
C MET A 73 14.11 -32.10 -2.74
N ALA A 74 14.94 -31.82 -1.76
CA ALA A 74 15.52 -32.84 -0.90
C ALA A 74 15.10 -32.53 0.54
N LEU A 75 15.07 -33.55 1.40
CA LEU A 75 15.04 -33.28 2.82
C LEU A 75 16.31 -32.52 3.17
N ASP A 76 16.14 -31.38 3.84
CA ASP A 76 17.27 -30.60 4.32
C ASP A 76 17.98 -31.36 5.46
N THR A 77 19.00 -30.72 6.01
CA THR A 77 19.72 -31.11 7.22
C THR A 77 18.78 -31.46 8.41
N PHE A 78 17.53 -30.98 8.37
CA PHE A 78 16.46 -31.35 9.29
C PHE A 78 15.52 -32.38 8.63
N PRO A 79 15.37 -33.60 9.19
CA PRO A 79 14.63 -34.70 8.57
C PRO A 79 13.10 -34.48 8.50
N ASP A 80 12.59 -33.40 9.11
CA ASP A 80 11.17 -33.08 9.16
C ASP A 80 10.79 -31.91 8.24
N GLU A 81 11.76 -31.24 7.60
CA GLU A 81 11.52 -30.08 6.74
C GLU A 81 11.89 -30.35 5.28
N CYS A 82 10.96 -30.02 4.40
CA CYS A 82 11.11 -30.15 2.95
C CYS A 82 11.47 -28.79 2.36
N THR A 83 12.72 -28.64 1.94
CA THR A 83 13.24 -27.38 1.40
C THR A 83 13.83 -27.60 0.01
N ALA A 84 14.11 -26.50 -0.69
CA ALA A 84 14.84 -26.55 -1.94
C ALA A 84 16.27 -27.07 -1.69
N ASN A 85 16.73 -28.03 -2.49
CA ASN A 85 18.09 -28.53 -2.36
C ASN A 85 19.10 -27.52 -2.93
N PHE A 86 19.60 -26.62 -2.07
CA PHE A 86 20.64 -25.65 -2.42
C PHE A 86 22.03 -26.28 -2.60
N SER A 87 22.21 -27.53 -2.19
CA SER A 87 23.49 -28.26 -2.28
C SER A 87 23.64 -29.05 -3.59
N SER A 88 22.64 -29.01 -4.47
CA SER A 88 22.72 -29.67 -5.78
C SER A 88 23.90 -29.15 -6.59
N ARG A 89 24.68 -30.07 -7.19
CA ARG A 89 25.76 -29.73 -8.13
C ARG A 89 25.25 -29.47 -9.56
N ASP A 90 23.95 -29.59 -9.79
CA ASP A 90 23.35 -29.32 -11.09
C ASP A 90 23.29 -27.81 -11.34
N ILE A 91 24.04 -27.37 -12.36
CA ILE A 91 24.13 -25.96 -12.78
C ILE A 91 22.76 -25.43 -13.22
N VAL A 92 21.93 -26.28 -13.85
CA VAL A 92 20.58 -25.89 -14.30
C VAL A 92 19.71 -25.57 -13.08
N GLN A 93 19.81 -26.39 -12.03
CA GLN A 93 19.05 -26.17 -10.79
C GLN A 93 19.51 -24.90 -10.05
N GLN A 94 20.81 -24.72 -9.87
CA GLN A 94 21.35 -23.54 -9.20
C GLN A 94 21.01 -22.24 -9.95
N SER A 95 21.13 -22.25 -11.27
CA SER A 95 20.78 -21.08 -12.09
C SER A 95 19.29 -20.78 -12.05
N LEU A 96 18.42 -21.81 -12.06
CA LEU A 96 16.97 -21.61 -11.91
C LEU A 96 16.62 -20.98 -10.56
N PHE A 97 17.16 -21.49 -9.44
CA PHE A 97 16.95 -20.91 -8.12
C PHE A 97 17.55 -19.51 -7.98
N GLY A 98 18.73 -19.28 -8.55
CA GLY A 98 19.36 -17.95 -8.56
C GLY A 98 18.56 -16.93 -9.35
N ILE A 99 18.14 -17.26 -10.57
CA ILE A 99 17.35 -16.36 -11.42
C ILE A 99 15.98 -16.12 -10.82
N SER A 100 15.28 -17.17 -10.37
CA SER A 100 13.96 -17.03 -9.74
C SER A 100 14.05 -16.24 -8.44
N GLY A 101 14.92 -16.63 -7.52
CA GLY A 101 15.13 -15.94 -6.25
C GLY A 101 15.46 -14.47 -6.46
N CYS A 102 16.39 -14.15 -7.36
CA CYS A 102 16.74 -12.77 -7.66
C CYS A 102 15.58 -12.01 -8.32
N ALA A 103 14.96 -12.56 -9.35
CA ALA A 103 13.88 -11.87 -10.06
C ALA A 103 12.70 -11.58 -9.13
N PHE A 104 12.24 -12.55 -8.34
CA PHE A 104 11.05 -12.37 -7.51
C PHE A 104 11.32 -11.56 -6.25
N ALA A 105 12.40 -11.86 -5.53
CA ALA A 105 12.73 -11.14 -4.32
C ALA A 105 13.13 -9.69 -4.66
N PHE A 106 14.05 -9.46 -5.61
CA PHE A 106 14.50 -8.10 -5.89
C PHE A 106 13.45 -7.26 -6.61
N LEU A 107 12.71 -7.77 -7.61
CA LEU A 107 11.70 -6.95 -8.29
C LEU A 107 10.53 -6.63 -7.36
N GLY A 108 10.04 -7.62 -6.60
CA GLY A 108 8.97 -7.39 -5.63
C GLY A 108 9.38 -6.40 -4.54
N THR A 109 10.52 -6.65 -3.88
CA THR A 109 11.00 -5.78 -2.79
C THR A 109 11.39 -4.39 -3.28
N SER A 110 12.07 -4.25 -4.43
CA SER A 110 12.41 -2.93 -4.98
C SER A 110 11.17 -2.12 -5.34
N THR A 111 10.12 -2.76 -5.87
CA THR A 111 8.84 -2.11 -6.14
C THR A 111 8.21 -1.59 -4.84
N ILE A 112 8.21 -2.39 -3.78
CA ILE A 112 7.72 -1.98 -2.46
C ILE A 112 8.51 -0.78 -1.93
N VAL A 113 9.84 -0.90 -1.90
CA VAL A 113 10.74 0.15 -1.36
C VAL A 113 10.59 1.45 -2.13
N THR A 114 10.56 1.40 -3.46
CA THR A 114 10.41 2.60 -4.31
C THR A 114 9.05 3.28 -4.12
N CYS A 115 7.95 2.52 -4.04
CA CYS A 115 6.62 3.06 -3.76
C CYS A 115 6.57 3.79 -2.41
N TYR A 116 7.06 3.15 -1.34
CA TYR A 116 7.07 3.76 -0.01
C TYR A 116 8.02 4.96 0.10
N ALA A 117 9.18 4.91 -0.56
CA ALA A 117 10.10 6.05 -0.63
C ALA A 117 9.44 7.28 -1.29
N ALA A 118 8.71 7.05 -2.39
CA ALA A 118 8.02 8.13 -3.09
C ALA A 118 6.83 8.69 -2.30
N ILE A 119 6.07 7.84 -1.61
CA ILE A 119 5.00 8.27 -0.67
C ILE A 119 5.59 9.15 0.42
N LYS A 120 6.68 8.72 1.07
CA LYS A 120 7.35 9.49 2.13
C LYS A 120 7.79 10.86 1.62
N HIS A 121 8.37 10.91 0.41
CA HIS A 121 8.79 12.18 -0.21
C HIS A 121 7.60 13.12 -0.43
N LYS A 122 6.46 12.61 -0.93
CA LYS A 122 5.24 13.41 -1.10
C LYS A 122 4.67 13.92 0.21
N VAL A 123 4.63 13.10 1.26
CA VAL A 123 4.15 13.53 2.58
C VAL A 123 5.02 14.67 3.15
N ILE A 124 6.34 14.58 3.01
CA ILE A 124 7.26 15.64 3.43
C ILE A 124 7.02 16.92 2.63
N GLN A 125 6.83 16.81 1.31
CA GLN A 125 6.54 17.96 0.44
C GLN A 125 5.25 18.68 0.87
N VAL A 126 4.16 17.94 1.06
CA VAL A 126 2.87 18.50 1.48
C VAL A 126 2.97 19.15 2.86
N ARG A 127 3.71 18.55 3.80
CA ARG A 127 3.93 19.13 5.14
C ARG A 127 4.68 20.47 5.07
N ARG A 128 5.69 20.57 4.21
CA ARG A 128 6.44 21.83 4.01
C ARG A 128 5.55 22.91 3.44
N GLU A 129 4.74 22.59 2.44
CA GLU A 129 3.77 23.52 1.83
C GLU A 129 2.72 23.97 2.86
N ALA A 130 2.15 23.06 3.65
CA ALA A 130 1.18 23.40 4.69
C ALA A 130 1.76 24.31 5.79
N ASN A 131 3.00 24.06 6.22
CA ASN A 131 3.69 24.92 7.18
C ASN A 131 3.97 26.32 6.60
N ALA A 132 4.36 26.40 5.33
CA ALA A 132 4.57 27.69 4.65
C ALA A 132 3.27 28.50 4.55
N VAL A 133 2.13 27.85 4.28
CA VAL A 133 0.81 28.51 4.28
C VAL A 133 0.41 28.96 5.69
N ARG A 134 0.67 28.14 6.72
CA ARG A 134 0.39 28.51 8.12
C ARG A 134 1.22 29.70 8.58
N ALA A 135 2.48 29.79 8.18
CA ALA A 135 3.35 30.93 8.48
C ALA A 135 2.88 32.24 7.81
N ARG A 136 2.17 32.15 6.68
CA ARG A 136 1.62 33.32 5.98
C ARG A 136 0.24 33.76 6.47
N ARG A 137 -0.45 32.98 7.31
CA ARG A 137 -1.70 33.44 7.90
C ARG A 137 -1.36 34.57 8.88
N PRO A 138 -1.81 35.82 8.64
CA PRO A 138 -1.66 36.86 9.64
C PRO A 138 -2.34 36.36 10.91
N THR A 139 -1.63 36.45 12.04
CA THR A 139 -2.26 36.42 13.35
C THR A 139 -3.38 37.45 13.29
N MET A 140 -4.63 36.98 13.20
CA MET A 140 -5.75 37.89 13.37
C MET A 140 -5.50 38.58 14.71
N PRO A 141 -5.53 39.92 14.76
CA PRO A 141 -5.44 40.62 16.02
C PRO A 141 -6.48 39.98 16.94
N GLU A 142 -6.01 39.52 18.08
CA GLU A 142 -6.82 38.98 19.15
C GLU A 142 -7.93 39.99 19.37
N ARG A 143 -9.15 39.63 18.95
CA ARG A 143 -10.30 40.52 19.09
C ARG A 143 -10.56 40.56 20.59
N ASP A 144 -10.02 41.59 21.24
CA ASP A 144 -10.23 41.86 22.66
C ASP A 144 -11.71 41.64 22.97
N SER A 145 -11.96 40.63 23.78
CA SER A 145 -13.30 40.21 24.20
C SER A 145 -13.92 41.17 25.24
N SER A 146 -13.40 42.40 25.35
CA SER A 146 -13.85 43.45 26.23
C SER A 146 -14.88 44.37 25.56
N ASN A 147 -15.99 43.80 25.07
CA ASN A 147 -17.30 44.47 24.99
C ASN A 147 -18.34 43.54 24.34
N SER A 148 -18.92 42.64 25.14
CA SER A 148 -20.22 42.03 24.82
C SER A 148 -21.27 42.50 25.81
N SER A 149 -21.51 43.82 25.87
CA SER A 149 -22.83 44.31 26.22
C SER A 149 -23.74 43.99 25.02
N ILE A 150 -24.39 42.84 25.07
CA ILE A 150 -25.46 42.45 24.14
C ILE A 150 -26.68 43.32 24.53
N PRO A 151 -27.11 44.32 23.73
CA PRO A 151 -28.47 44.81 23.89
C PRO A 151 -29.41 43.70 23.40
N ALA A 152 -30.19 43.16 24.34
CA ALA A 152 -31.31 42.27 24.08
C ALA A 152 -32.41 43.03 23.31
N ALA A 153 -32.22 43.27 22.02
CA ALA A 153 -33.20 43.97 21.20
C ALA A 153 -33.09 43.59 19.71
N PHE A 154 -33.06 42.30 19.37
CA PHE A 154 -33.27 41.87 17.97
C PHE A 154 -33.99 40.51 17.89
N ASN A 155 -35.01 40.32 18.72
CA ASN A 155 -36.06 39.33 18.47
C ASN A 155 -37.17 39.99 17.66
N GLY A 156 -37.07 39.91 16.33
CA GLY A 156 -38.19 40.27 15.47
C GLY A 156 -37.79 40.99 14.20
N ALA A 157 -37.26 40.25 13.22
CA ALA A 157 -37.48 40.45 11.79
C ALA A 157 -36.30 39.86 10.99
N ARG A 158 -36.53 38.67 10.42
CA ARG A 158 -36.32 38.38 8.99
C ARG A 158 -36.39 36.87 8.75
N ARG A 159 -37.62 36.38 8.65
CA ARG A 159 -37.95 35.35 7.67
C ARG A 159 -37.77 35.99 6.30
N GLY A 160 -36.71 35.63 5.59
CA GLY A 160 -36.50 36.08 4.22
C GLY A 160 -35.07 35.84 3.78
N THR A 161 -34.92 35.04 2.73
CA THR A 161 -33.69 34.86 1.92
C THR A 161 -32.52 34.11 2.58
N MET A 162 -32.76 32.84 2.92
CA MET A 162 -31.71 31.81 3.04
C MET A 162 -31.63 30.99 1.73
N ARG A 163 -31.11 31.57 0.64
CA ARG A 163 -30.86 30.81 -0.61
C ARG A 163 -29.70 31.38 -1.42
N THR A 164 -28.56 31.74 -0.82
CA THR A 164 -27.33 32.01 -1.62
C THR A 164 -26.01 31.90 -0.87
N VAL A 165 -25.92 31.11 0.22
CA VAL A 165 -24.64 30.91 0.94
C VAL A 165 -24.50 29.45 1.43
N MET A 166 -24.76 28.47 0.55
CA MET A 166 -24.61 27.04 0.90
C MET A 166 -23.58 26.29 0.05
N THR A 167 -22.86 26.96 -0.87
CA THR A 167 -21.92 26.28 -1.77
C THR A 167 -20.45 26.36 -1.32
N VAL A 168 -20.13 27.14 -0.28
CA VAL A 168 -18.72 27.33 0.15
C VAL A 168 -18.38 26.58 1.45
N MET A 169 -19.37 26.08 2.21
CA MET A 169 -19.10 25.37 3.47
C MET A 169 -18.92 23.85 3.33
N THR A 170 -19.29 23.26 2.20
CA THR A 170 -19.21 21.80 2.02
C THR A 170 -17.81 21.28 1.69
N VAL A 171 -16.86 22.16 1.34
CA VAL A 171 -15.46 21.77 1.06
C VAL A 171 -14.58 21.81 2.33
N GLY A 172 -15.02 22.51 3.38
CA GLY A 172 -14.27 22.61 4.64
C GLY A 172 -14.46 21.41 5.59
N SER A 173 -15.61 20.73 5.52
CA SER A 173 -15.96 19.65 6.46
C SER A 173 -15.34 18.30 6.09
N THR A 174 -15.03 18.04 4.82
CA THR A 174 -14.38 16.78 4.40
C THR A 174 -12.88 16.74 4.73
N VAL A 175 -12.21 17.90 4.75
CA VAL A 175 -10.77 17.97 5.13
C VAL A 175 -10.59 17.79 6.64
N SER A 176 -11.58 18.19 7.46
CA SER A 176 -11.47 18.03 8.91
C SER A 176 -11.80 16.61 9.39
N ALA A 177 -12.69 15.89 8.71
CA ALA A 177 -12.96 14.48 9.00
C ALA A 177 -11.73 13.61 8.67
N ALA A 178 -11.11 13.85 7.51
CA ALA A 178 -9.91 13.13 7.10
C ALA A 178 -8.69 13.35 8.02
N ARG A 179 -8.69 14.34 8.92
CA ARG A 179 -7.57 14.56 9.86
C ARG A 179 -7.67 13.70 11.12
N LYS A 180 -8.88 13.32 11.55
CA LYS A 180 -9.07 12.52 12.77
C LYS A 180 -8.75 11.04 12.56
N ASP A 181 -8.91 10.53 11.35
CA ASP A 181 -8.68 9.10 11.06
C ASP A 181 -7.20 8.72 11.01
N TRP A 182 -6.28 9.69 10.87
CA TRP A 182 -4.83 9.43 10.92
C TRP A 182 -4.25 9.39 12.34
N GLU A 183 -4.95 9.90 13.35
CA GLU A 183 -4.45 9.91 14.74
C GLU A 183 -4.84 8.65 15.53
N LEU A 184 -5.71 7.79 14.99
CA LEU A 184 -6.19 6.57 15.65
C LEU A 184 -5.60 5.26 15.09
N GLY A 185 -4.61 5.35 14.19
CA GLY A 185 -4.09 4.21 13.44
C GLY A 185 -2.57 3.99 13.53
N LEU A 186 -1.92 4.48 14.59
CA LEU A 186 -0.53 4.15 14.96
C LEU A 186 -0.45 3.79 16.44
#